data_AF-A0A6V7XUH3-F1
#
_entry.id   AF-A0A6V7XUH3-F1
#
_cell.length_a   1.000
_cell.length_b   1.000
_cell.length_c   1.000
_cell.angle_alpha   90.00
_cell.angle_beta   90.00
_cell.angle_gamma   90.00
#
_symmetry.space_group_name_H-M   'P 1'
#
loop_
_entity.id
_entity.type
_entity.pdbx_description
1 polymer ?
#
loop_
_entity_poly.entity_id
_entity_poly.type
_entity_poly.pdbx_seq_one_letter_code
_entity_poly.pdbx_strand_id
1 'polypeptide(L)'
;MESSNIKKSSSTTTAISSLKKKFRLRTGGVEGVKTKRIGEKMIRMIGYVNVSIDIRNDNKDTVIDIPFVDDQTLGRVLGWCKRHSKDEPLQDHELVKLRNKPVPEWDKNFLGYLSNSELFALTIAADFLDVPGLLDVCCKTIAGMLSGISAENIREKFGIVDDLTADEKAELKAEHQGLNEIKLS
;
A
#
# COMPACT_ATOMS: atom_id res chain seq x y z
N MET A 1 -48.44 17.51 -51.27
CA MET A 1 -47.06 17.86 -51.63
C MET A 1 -46.21 17.73 -50.38
N GLU A 2 -45.42 16.67 -50.35
CA GLU A 2 -44.43 16.35 -49.33
C GLU A 2 -43.38 17.45 -49.16
N SER A 3 -42.83 17.52 -47.94
CA SER A 3 -41.40 17.59 -47.59
C SER A 3 -41.27 18.22 -46.20
N SER A 4 -41.18 17.42 -45.14
CA SER A 4 -39.96 16.81 -44.57
C SER A 4 -39.35 17.62 -43.42
N ASN A 5 -39.86 17.32 -42.23
CA ASN A 5 -39.11 16.94 -41.00
C ASN A 5 -37.63 17.36 -40.91
N ILE A 6 -37.32 18.35 -40.06
CA ILE A 6 -36.01 18.48 -39.40
C ILE A 6 -36.24 18.79 -37.91
N LYS A 7 -36.35 17.74 -37.11
CA LYS A 7 -36.08 17.80 -35.67
C LYS A 7 -34.58 18.04 -35.48
N LYS A 8 -34.16 19.30 -35.22
CA LYS A 8 -32.80 19.60 -34.76
C LYS A 8 -32.65 19.17 -33.29
N SER A 9 -32.17 17.93 -33.14
CA SER A 9 -31.24 17.44 -32.11
C SER A 9 -31.06 18.31 -30.85
N SER A 10 -31.81 17.98 -29.80
CA SER A 10 -31.64 18.50 -28.43
C SER A 10 -31.04 17.43 -27.49
N SER A 11 -30.26 16.48 -28.03
CA SER A 11 -29.86 15.28 -27.26
C SER A 11 -28.37 14.95 -27.23
N THR A 12 -27.48 15.83 -27.71
CA THR A 12 -26.05 15.47 -27.86
C THR A 12 -25.07 16.23 -26.97
N THR A 13 -25.53 17.19 -26.15
CA THR A 13 -24.62 18.01 -25.32
C THR A 13 -24.51 17.56 -23.85
N THR A 14 -25.25 16.53 -23.41
CA THR A 14 -25.22 16.07 -22.00
C THR A 14 -24.54 14.69 -21.81
N ALA A 15 -24.10 14.02 -22.87
CA ALA A 15 -23.57 12.65 -22.77
C ALA A 15 -22.03 12.51 -22.87
N ILE A 16 -21.27 13.62 -22.86
CA ILE A 16 -19.79 13.57 -22.97
C ILE A 16 -19.09 13.78 -21.61
N SER A 17 -19.81 14.09 -20.53
CA SER A 17 -19.22 14.46 -19.23
C SER A 17 -18.96 13.33 -18.23
N SER A 18 -19.02 12.03 -18.58
CA SER A 18 -18.96 10.98 -17.53
C SER A 18 -18.32 9.63 -17.88
N LEU A 19 -17.47 9.51 -18.90
CA LEU A 19 -16.58 8.34 -18.97
C LEU A 19 -15.35 8.58 -18.09
N LYS A 20 -15.53 8.47 -16.76
CA LYS A 20 -14.40 8.28 -15.84
C LYS A 20 -13.63 7.06 -16.35
N LYS A 21 -12.39 7.24 -16.80
CA LYS A 21 -11.53 6.13 -17.24
C LYS A 21 -11.48 5.09 -16.11
N LYS A 22 -11.81 3.83 -16.43
CA LYS A 22 -11.81 2.70 -15.49
C LYS A 22 -10.72 1.74 -15.91
N PHE A 23 -9.89 1.32 -14.97
CA PHE A 23 -8.77 0.43 -15.23
C PHE A 23 -9.03 -0.89 -14.53
N ARG A 24 -8.51 -2.00 -15.06
CA ARG A 24 -8.69 -3.33 -14.49
C ARG A 24 -7.36 -3.83 -13.96
N LEU A 25 -7.28 -4.02 -12.66
CA LEU A 25 -6.15 -4.70 -12.03
C LEU A 25 -6.41 -6.20 -12.05
N ARG A 26 -5.43 -6.99 -12.45
CA ARG A 26 -5.51 -8.44 -12.57
C ARG A 26 -4.51 -9.09 -11.64
N THR A 27 -4.99 -9.84 -10.65
CA THR A 27 -4.15 -10.65 -9.76
C THR A 27 -3.96 -12.03 -10.36
N GLY A 28 -2.77 -12.61 -10.22
CA GLY A 28 -2.44 -13.92 -10.80
C GLY A 28 -1.60 -14.81 -9.89
N GLY A 29 -2.22 -15.88 -9.41
CA GLY A 29 -1.62 -17.10 -8.87
C GLY A 29 -2.39 -18.33 -9.38
N VAL A 30 -2.01 -19.55 -8.99
CA VAL A 30 -2.55 -20.84 -9.49
C VAL A 30 -4.09 -21.01 -9.43
N GLU A 31 -4.79 -20.17 -8.67
CA GLU A 31 -6.23 -20.27 -8.37
C GLU A 31 -7.16 -19.40 -9.25
N GLY A 32 -6.69 -18.97 -10.42
CA GLY A 32 -7.51 -18.30 -11.40
C GLY A 32 -7.48 -16.76 -11.30
N VAL A 33 -7.82 -16.15 -12.43
CA VAL A 33 -7.65 -14.73 -12.68
C VAL A 33 -8.81 -13.92 -12.10
N LYS A 34 -8.54 -13.04 -11.15
CA LYS A 34 -9.51 -12.07 -10.64
C LYS A 34 -9.19 -10.66 -11.14
N THR A 35 -10.23 -9.88 -11.42
CA THR A 35 -10.08 -8.49 -11.87
C THR A 35 -10.84 -7.51 -11.00
N LYS A 36 -10.20 -6.40 -10.62
CA LYS A 36 -10.81 -5.30 -9.86
C LYS A 36 -10.78 -4.02 -10.69
N ARG A 37 -11.92 -3.32 -10.77
CA ARG A 37 -12.01 -2.03 -11.46
C ARG A 37 -11.61 -0.90 -10.50
N ILE A 38 -10.71 -0.03 -10.95
CA ILE A 38 -10.29 1.17 -10.22
C ILE A 38 -10.54 2.43 -11.03
N GLY A 39 -10.79 3.54 -10.35
CA GLY A 39 -10.98 4.87 -10.96
C GLY A 39 -9.71 5.71 -10.89
N GLU A 40 -9.69 6.82 -11.63
CA GLU A 40 -8.52 7.69 -11.80
C GLU A 40 -7.84 8.16 -10.50
N LYS A 41 -8.62 8.50 -9.46
CA LYS A 41 -8.03 8.92 -8.18
C LYS A 41 -7.19 7.83 -7.51
N MET A 42 -7.65 6.58 -7.62
CA MET A 42 -6.97 5.42 -7.06
C MET A 42 -5.63 5.17 -7.76
N ILE A 43 -5.61 5.38 -9.08
CA ILE A 43 -4.42 5.20 -9.92
C ILE A 43 -3.30 6.12 -9.46
N ARG A 44 -3.63 7.39 -9.20
CA ARG A 44 -2.65 8.38 -8.74
C ARG A 44 -1.96 7.98 -7.43
N MET A 45 -2.61 7.17 -6.59
CA MET A 45 -2.04 6.68 -5.33
C MET A 45 -1.17 5.44 -5.47
N ILE A 46 -1.25 4.72 -6.60
CA ILE A 46 -0.55 3.46 -6.83
C ILE A 46 0.53 3.71 -7.87
N GLY A 47 1.77 3.93 -7.43
CA GLY A 47 2.88 4.29 -8.31
C GLY A 47 3.12 3.27 -9.43
N TYR A 48 3.05 1.97 -9.10
CA TYR A 48 3.20 0.89 -10.10
C TYR A 48 2.19 1.00 -11.26
N VAL A 49 0.94 1.38 -10.94
CA VAL A 49 -0.14 1.52 -11.91
C VAL A 49 0.09 2.74 -12.78
N ASN A 50 0.55 3.87 -12.22
CA ASN A 50 0.91 5.06 -12.99
C ASN A 50 1.99 4.74 -14.04
N VAL A 51 3.10 4.13 -13.60
CA VAL A 51 4.21 3.73 -14.47
C VAL A 51 3.72 2.78 -15.57
N SER A 52 2.91 1.79 -15.21
CA SER A 52 2.35 0.82 -16.16
C SER A 52 1.44 1.46 -17.22
N ILE A 53 0.72 2.53 -16.89
CA ILE A 53 -0.15 3.25 -17.82
C ILE A 53 0.68 4.11 -18.76
N ASP A 54 1.65 4.85 -18.22
CA ASP A 54 2.53 5.72 -19.02
C ASP A 54 3.31 4.92 -20.07
N ILE A 55 3.82 3.73 -19.70
CA ILE A 55 4.49 2.81 -20.64
C ILE A 55 3.57 2.37 -21.78
N ARG A 56 2.29 2.11 -21.48
CA ARG A 56 1.35 1.55 -22.47
C ARG A 56 0.72 2.62 -23.35
N ASN A 57 0.68 3.88 -22.92
CA ASN A 57 0.14 5.03 -23.66
C ASN A 57 -1.22 4.77 -24.35
N ASP A 58 -2.12 4.02 -23.71
CA ASP A 58 -3.38 3.59 -24.34
C ASP A 58 -4.60 4.21 -23.63
N ASN A 59 -5.50 4.79 -24.43
CA ASN A 59 -6.73 5.47 -23.97
C ASN A 59 -7.91 4.48 -23.77
N LYS A 60 -7.64 3.17 -23.68
CA LYS A 60 -8.63 2.09 -23.62
C LYS A 60 -8.71 1.43 -22.23
N ASP A 61 -9.61 0.45 -22.10
CA ASP A 61 -9.89 -0.36 -20.90
C ASP A 61 -8.66 -1.25 -20.51
N THR A 62 -7.57 -0.60 -20.09
CA THR A 62 -6.26 -1.21 -19.80
C THR A 62 -6.34 -2.20 -18.65
N VAL A 63 -5.77 -3.39 -18.88
CA VAL A 63 -5.60 -4.43 -17.86
C VAL A 63 -4.15 -4.39 -17.38
N ILE A 64 -3.94 -4.25 -16.07
CA ILE A 64 -2.63 -4.21 -15.44
C ILE A 64 -2.47 -5.46 -14.60
N ASP A 65 -1.44 -6.23 -14.90
CA ASP A 65 -1.05 -7.42 -14.15
C ASP A 65 -0.34 -7.04 -12.88
N ILE A 66 -0.78 -7.62 -11.77
CA ILE A 66 -0.16 -7.49 -10.46
C ILE A 66 0.24 -8.91 -10.05
N PRO A 67 1.38 -9.40 -10.57
CA PRO A 67 1.91 -10.69 -10.13
C PRO A 67 2.32 -10.57 -8.66
N PHE A 68 2.28 -11.68 -7.92
CA PHE A 68 2.74 -11.78 -6.52
C PHE A 68 1.87 -11.13 -5.44
N VAL A 69 0.79 -10.43 -5.80
CA VAL A 69 -0.20 -9.95 -4.82
C VAL A 69 -1.51 -10.73 -5.00
N ASP A 70 -1.97 -11.39 -3.94
CA ASP A 70 -3.24 -12.08 -3.95
C ASP A 70 -4.44 -11.10 -3.92
N ASP A 71 -5.61 -11.62 -4.27
CA ASP A 71 -6.84 -10.82 -4.40
C ASP A 71 -7.32 -10.18 -3.07
N GLN A 72 -7.07 -10.86 -1.94
CA GLN A 72 -7.45 -10.37 -0.62
C GLN A 72 -6.54 -9.22 -0.21
N THR A 73 -5.22 -9.39 -0.38
CA THR A 73 -4.22 -8.35 -0.11
C THR A 73 -4.41 -7.14 -1.02
N LEU A 74 -4.63 -7.34 -2.33
CA LEU A 74 -4.97 -6.24 -3.22
C LEU A 74 -6.27 -5.53 -2.79
N GLY A 75 -7.27 -6.29 -2.33
CA GLY A 75 -8.51 -5.74 -1.79
C GLY A 75 -8.27 -4.79 -0.61
N ARG A 76 -7.34 -5.14 0.29
CA ARG A 76 -6.93 -4.30 1.43
C ARG A 76 -6.24 -3.02 0.99
N VAL A 77 -5.27 -3.11 0.07
CA VAL A 77 -4.58 -1.95 -0.48
C VAL A 77 -5.58 -0.97 -1.09
N LEU A 78 -6.48 -1.47 -1.94
CA LEU A 78 -7.52 -0.64 -2.58
C LEU A 78 -8.49 -0.06 -1.56
N GLY A 79 -8.82 -0.80 -0.50
CA GLY A 79 -9.65 -0.30 0.62
C GLY A 79 -8.99 0.88 1.32
N TRP A 80 -7.70 0.75 1.63
CA TRP A 80 -6.91 1.81 2.26
C TRP A 80 -6.80 3.05 1.37
N CYS A 81 -6.43 2.87 0.09
CA CYS A 81 -6.34 3.98 -0.86
C CYS A 81 -7.70 4.66 -1.09
N LYS A 82 -8.82 3.92 -1.01
CA LYS A 82 -10.16 4.53 -1.11
C LYS A 82 -10.41 5.49 0.05
N ARG A 83 -10.03 5.08 1.27
CA ARG A 83 -10.15 5.91 2.47
C ARG A 83 -9.30 7.18 2.36
N HIS A 84 -8.07 7.05 1.90
CA HIS A 84 -7.07 8.12 1.79
C HIS A 84 -7.07 8.83 0.43
N SER A 85 -8.13 8.64 -0.38
CA SER A 85 -8.22 9.19 -1.75
C SER A 85 -8.37 10.71 -1.84
N LYS A 86 -8.51 11.38 -0.69
CA LYS A 86 -8.53 12.84 -0.59
C LYS A 86 -7.17 13.40 -0.14
N ASP A 87 -6.29 12.55 0.35
CA ASP A 87 -4.97 12.95 0.78
C ASP A 87 -4.10 13.10 -0.46
N GLU A 88 -3.18 14.06 -0.44
CA GLU A 88 -2.23 14.21 -1.53
C GLU A 88 -1.29 12.99 -1.53
N PRO A 89 -1.01 12.38 -2.69
CA PRO A 89 -0.01 11.34 -2.79
C PRO A 89 1.32 11.85 -2.24
N LEU A 90 1.86 11.13 -1.26
CA LEU A 90 3.09 11.53 -0.60
C LEU A 90 4.24 11.43 -1.58
N GLN A 91 5.01 12.51 -1.71
CA GLN A 91 6.31 12.47 -2.38
C GLN A 91 7.39 12.03 -1.39
N ASP A 92 8.52 11.51 -1.90
CA ASP A 92 9.63 10.99 -1.09
C ASP A 92 10.11 11.96 -0.01
N HIS A 93 10.21 13.25 -0.35
CA HIS A 93 10.65 14.29 0.58
C HIS A 93 9.66 14.56 1.73
N GLU A 94 8.40 14.15 1.58
CA GLU A 94 7.35 14.30 2.58
C GLU A 94 7.25 13.11 3.53
N LEU A 95 7.77 11.93 3.14
CA LEU A 95 7.87 10.76 4.01
C LEU A 95 8.70 11.06 5.26
N VAL A 96 9.74 11.90 5.13
CA VAL A 96 10.55 12.36 6.27
C VAL A 96 9.71 13.11 7.30
N LYS A 97 8.72 13.91 6.86
CA LYS A 97 7.81 14.64 7.74
C LYS A 97 6.84 13.71 8.48
N LEU A 98 6.61 12.51 7.95
CA LEU A 98 5.74 11.52 8.57
C LEU A 98 6.45 10.71 9.63
N ARG A 99 7.78 10.58 9.59
CA ARG A 99 8.55 9.69 10.49
C ARG A 99 8.18 9.83 11.97
N ASN A 100 7.98 11.06 12.44
CA ASN A 100 7.67 11.35 13.84
C ASN A 100 6.17 11.49 14.12
N LYS A 101 5.31 11.40 13.09
CA LYS A 101 3.86 11.48 13.26
C LYS A 101 3.31 10.13 13.70
N PRO A 102 2.43 10.10 14.71
CA PRO A 102 1.77 8.86 15.10
C PRO A 102 0.88 8.33 13.97
N VAL A 103 0.68 7.01 13.96
CA VAL A 103 -0.28 6.37 13.04
C VAL A 103 -1.68 6.93 13.33
N PRO A 104 -2.44 7.39 12.32
CA PRO A 104 -3.81 7.85 12.52
C PRO A 104 -4.71 6.77 13.10
N GLU A 105 -5.74 7.19 13.85
CA GLU A 105 -6.61 6.25 14.58
C GLU A 105 -7.33 5.27 13.66
N TRP A 106 -7.77 5.72 12.48
CA TRP A 106 -8.40 4.83 11.52
C TRP A 106 -7.44 3.75 11.02
N ASP A 107 -6.18 4.12 10.75
CA ASP A 107 -5.14 3.19 10.30
C ASP A 107 -4.77 2.18 11.37
N LYS A 108 -4.66 2.63 12.63
CA LYS A 108 -4.44 1.73 13.77
C LYS A 108 -5.51 0.66 13.85
N ASN A 109 -6.78 1.06 13.73
CA ASN A 109 -7.90 0.14 13.76
C ASN A 109 -7.87 -0.79 12.55
N PHE A 110 -7.67 -0.25 11.34
CA PHE A 110 -7.59 -1.03 10.12
C PHE A 110 -6.51 -2.10 10.16
N LEU A 111 -5.30 -1.76 10.63
CA LEU A 111 -4.17 -2.68 10.74
C LEU A 111 -4.29 -3.61 11.95
N GLY A 112 -4.89 -3.15 13.05
CA GLY A 112 -5.05 -3.93 14.28
C GLY A 112 -5.99 -5.13 14.15
N TYR A 113 -6.86 -5.16 13.14
CA TYR A 113 -7.69 -6.34 12.83
C TYR A 113 -6.97 -7.42 12.02
N LEU A 114 -5.75 -7.13 11.54
CA LEU A 114 -4.99 -8.08 10.72
C LEU A 114 -4.13 -8.98 11.60
N SER A 115 -4.01 -10.25 11.20
CA SER A 115 -2.97 -11.12 11.73
C SER A 115 -1.58 -10.66 11.28
N ASN A 116 -0.51 -11.10 11.96
CA ASN A 116 0.87 -10.76 11.57
C ASN A 116 1.16 -11.13 10.11
N SER A 117 0.69 -12.30 9.65
CA SER A 117 0.89 -12.76 8.28
C SER A 117 0.20 -11.83 7.27
N GLU A 118 -1.03 -11.41 7.56
CA GLU A 118 -1.77 -10.47 6.70
C GLU A 118 -1.16 -9.07 6.71
N LEU A 119 -0.66 -8.61 7.86
CA LEU A 119 0.05 -7.35 7.98
C LEU A 119 1.35 -7.37 7.16
N PHE A 120 2.14 -8.45 7.24
CA PHE A 120 3.35 -8.59 6.42
C PHE A 120 3.06 -8.68 4.93
N ALA A 121 2.03 -9.44 4.52
CA ALA A 121 1.60 -9.49 3.13
C ALA A 121 1.15 -8.11 2.63
N LEU A 122 0.44 -7.34 3.47
CA LEU A 122 0.04 -5.97 3.16
C LEU A 122 1.24 -5.03 3.03
N THR A 123 2.24 -5.14 3.92
CA THR A 123 3.48 -4.36 3.84
C THR A 123 4.23 -4.62 2.54
N ILE A 124 4.41 -5.89 2.17
CA ILE A 124 5.09 -6.28 0.92
C ILE A 124 4.29 -5.77 -0.29
N ALA A 125 2.97 -5.90 -0.28
CA ALA A 125 2.14 -5.41 -1.38
C ALA A 125 2.16 -3.88 -1.48
N ALA A 126 2.22 -3.15 -0.36
CA ALA A 126 2.29 -1.70 -0.36
C ALA A 126 3.61 -1.18 -0.96
N ASP A 127 4.72 -1.86 -0.65
CA ASP A 127 6.03 -1.60 -1.26
C ASP A 127 6.02 -1.92 -2.77
N PHE A 128 5.56 -3.11 -3.15
CA PHE A 128 5.50 -3.53 -4.56
C PHE A 128 4.63 -2.61 -5.44
N LEU A 129 3.49 -2.17 -4.90
CA LEU A 129 2.54 -1.30 -5.60
C LEU A 129 2.93 0.18 -5.56
N ASP A 130 4.00 0.51 -4.85
CA ASP A 130 4.46 1.87 -4.59
C ASP A 130 3.33 2.74 -4.01
N VAL A 131 2.92 2.40 -2.78
CA VAL A 131 1.94 3.13 -1.98
C VAL A 131 2.61 3.60 -0.66
N PRO A 132 3.42 4.68 -0.70
CA PRO A 132 4.31 5.04 0.41
C PRO A 132 3.59 5.32 1.73
N GLY A 133 2.39 5.91 1.69
CA GLY A 133 1.61 6.19 2.90
C GLY A 133 1.12 4.93 3.62
N LEU A 134 0.73 3.90 2.85
CA LEU A 134 0.34 2.60 3.41
C LEU A 134 1.58 1.88 4.00
N LEU A 135 2.70 1.92 3.27
CA LEU A 135 3.95 1.34 3.74
C LEU A 135 4.41 1.97 5.06
N ASP A 136 4.33 3.30 5.20
CA ASP A 136 4.68 4.02 6.43
C ASP A 136 3.85 3.56 7.64
N VAL A 137 2.52 3.52 7.52
CA VAL A 137 1.65 3.11 8.64
C VAL A 137 1.84 1.63 9.00
N CYS A 138 2.10 0.76 8.02
CA CYS A 138 2.45 -0.65 8.26
C CYS A 138 3.76 -0.77 9.03
N CYS A 139 4.83 -0.11 8.56
CA CYS A 139 6.15 -0.12 9.19
C CYS A 139 6.09 0.43 10.63
N LYS A 140 5.36 1.51 10.87
CA LYS A 140 5.16 2.05 12.22
C LYS A 140 4.42 1.10 13.14
N THR A 141 3.41 0.39 12.62
CA THR A 141 2.67 -0.60 13.39
C THR A 141 3.57 -1.76 13.79
N ILE A 142 4.35 -2.30 12.85
CA ILE A 142 5.33 -3.36 13.10
C ILE A 142 6.39 -2.89 14.10
N ALA A 143 6.93 -1.67 13.94
CA ALA A 143 7.90 -1.10 14.87
C ALA A 143 7.33 -0.96 16.29
N GLY A 144 6.07 -0.53 16.42
CA GLY A 144 5.37 -0.48 17.70
C GLY A 144 5.19 -1.86 18.34
N MET A 145 4.96 -2.90 17.53
CA MET A 145 4.84 -4.29 18.01
C MET A 145 6.17 -4.88 18.49
N LEU A 146 7.30 -4.38 17.98
CA LEU A 146 8.64 -4.83 18.38
C LEU A 146 9.22 -4.00 19.52
N SER A 147 8.71 -2.78 19.71
CA SER A 147 9.16 -1.86 20.75
C SER A 147 8.95 -2.46 22.15
N GLY A 148 10.01 -2.50 22.95
CA GLY A 148 9.96 -3.01 24.32
C GLY A 148 9.92 -4.53 24.45
N ILE A 149 9.97 -5.28 23.34
CA ILE A 149 10.12 -6.74 23.37
C ILE A 149 11.62 -7.09 23.34
N SER A 150 12.06 -8.03 24.18
CA SER A 150 13.45 -8.50 24.17
C SER A 150 13.77 -9.28 22.90
N ALA A 151 15.04 -9.37 22.54
CA ALA A 151 15.48 -10.10 21.35
C ALA A 151 15.03 -11.58 21.41
N GLU A 152 15.07 -12.20 22.59
CA GLU A 152 14.64 -13.59 22.82
C GLU A 152 13.14 -13.77 22.55
N ASN A 153 12.31 -12.86 23.07
CA ASN A 153 10.86 -12.92 22.88
C ASN A 153 10.47 -12.63 21.42
N ILE A 154 11.22 -11.78 20.70
CA ILE A 154 11.06 -11.59 19.26
C ILE A 154 11.39 -12.89 18.53
N ARG A 155 12.53 -13.52 18.85
CA ARG A 155 12.93 -14.79 18.23
C ARG A 155 11.86 -15.87 18.41
N GLU A 156 11.34 -16.02 19.62
CA GLU A 156 10.25 -16.97 19.91
C GLU A 156 8.97 -16.62 19.13
N LYS A 157 8.51 -15.37 19.19
CA LYS A 157 7.27 -14.92 18.56
C LYS A 157 7.27 -15.06 17.03
N PHE A 158 8.43 -14.92 16.40
CA PHE A 158 8.58 -15.00 14.94
C PHE A 158 9.24 -16.30 14.46
N GLY A 159 9.54 -17.24 15.36
CA GLY A 159 10.19 -18.52 15.02
C GLY A 159 11.59 -18.34 14.42
N ILE A 160 12.32 -17.30 14.83
CA ILE A 160 13.66 -16.99 14.33
C ILE A 160 14.67 -17.84 15.10
N VAL A 161 15.52 -18.56 14.37
CA VAL A 161 16.59 -19.37 14.95
C VAL A 161 17.60 -18.47 15.66
N ASP A 162 18.06 -18.89 16.84
CA ASP A 162 19.15 -18.23 17.55
C ASP A 162 20.50 -18.69 17.00
N ASP A 163 21.10 -17.82 16.20
CA ASP A 163 22.33 -18.03 15.45
C ASP A 163 23.57 -17.41 16.13
N LEU A 164 23.39 -16.75 17.28
CA LEU A 164 24.46 -16.09 18.01
C LEU A 164 25.05 -17.01 19.09
N THR A 165 26.38 -17.06 19.14
CA THR A 165 27.13 -17.71 20.23
C THR A 165 27.03 -16.91 21.53
N ALA A 166 27.40 -17.54 22.66
CA ALA A 166 27.37 -16.87 23.96
C ALA A 166 28.31 -15.65 24.01
N ASP A 167 29.48 -15.75 23.37
CA ASP A 167 30.48 -14.69 23.33
C ASP A 167 29.99 -13.49 22.49
N GLU A 168 29.42 -13.74 21.30
CA GLU A 168 28.83 -12.69 20.46
C GLU A 168 27.67 -11.96 21.16
N LYS A 169 26.84 -12.68 21.93
CA LYS A 169 25.77 -12.05 22.73
C LYS A 169 26.35 -11.18 23.85
N ALA A 170 27.44 -11.60 24.48
CA ALA A 170 28.09 -10.84 25.54
C ALA A 170 28.71 -9.54 24.98
N GLU A 171 29.37 -9.62 23.83
CA GLU A 171 29.92 -8.45 23.12
C GLU A 171 28.81 -7.47 22.70
N LEU A 172 27.75 -7.95 22.05
CA LEU A 172 26.61 -7.12 21.63
C LEU A 172 25.90 -6.46 22.83
N LYS A 173 25.84 -7.15 23.98
CA LYS A 173 25.26 -6.60 25.20
C LYS A 173 26.15 -5.51 25.83
N ALA A 174 27.46 -5.72 25.84
CA ALA A 174 28.43 -4.75 26.32
C ALA A 174 28.43 -3.47 25.45
N GLU A 175 28.38 -3.61 24.13
CA GLU A 175 28.28 -2.49 23.19
C GLU A 175 26.99 -1.68 23.42
N HIS A 176 25.84 -2.36 23.56
CA HIS A 176 24.57 -1.69 23.85
C HIS A 176 24.58 -0.92 25.17
N GLN A 177 25.24 -1.45 26.21
CA GLN A 177 25.38 -0.78 27.49
C GLN A 177 26.25 0.49 27.36
N GLY A 178 27.38 0.40 26.68
CA GLY A 178 28.27 1.54 26.43
C GLY A 178 27.59 2.70 25.66
N LEU A 179 26.71 2.38 24.70
CA LEU A 179 25.96 3.39 23.94
C LEU A 179 24.90 4.14 24.79
N ASN A 180 24.34 3.50 25.80
CA ASN A 180 23.35 4.14 26.69
C ASN A 180 24.02 5.10 27.67
N GLU A 181 25.24 4.79 28.12
CA GLU A 181 26.00 5.66 29.02
C GLU A 181 26.45 6.95 28.33
N ILE A 182 26.87 6.87 27.06
CA ILE A 182 27.26 8.05 26.25
C ILE A 182 26.08 8.99 25.99
N LYS A 183 24.85 8.49 25.93
CA LYS A 183 23.64 9.33 25.75
C LYS A 183 23.19 10.04 27.03
N LEU A 184 23.68 9.63 28.20
CA LEU A 184 23.31 10.16 29.52
C LEU A 184 24.38 11.10 30.10
N SER A 185 25.56 11.20 29.48
CA SER A 185 26.67 12.12 29.79
C SER A 185 26.67 13.35 28.89
#